data_AF-D7A5A4-F1
#
_entry.id   AF-D7A5A4-F1
#
_cell.length_a   1.000
_cell.length_b   1.000
_cell.length_c   1.000
_cell.angle_alpha   90.00
_cell.angle_beta   90.00
_cell.angle_gamma   90.00
#
_symmetry.space_group_name_H-M   'P 1'
#
loop_
_entity.id
_entity.type
_entity.pdbx_description
1 polymer ?
#
loop_
_entity_poly.entity_id
_entity_poly.type
_entity_poly.pdbx_seq_one_letter_code
_entity_poly.pdbx_strand_id
1 'polypeptide(L)'
;METTQIPPALIPPLRLRVGNGLVDIATLDEALLFAEENPHPKGDYEGMIRRLQGAHETEDIIEAGNAFRWWAESNALVVEPGLPE
;
A
#
# COMPACT_ATOMS: atom_id res chain seq x y z
N MET A 1 3.46 -28.46 9.52
CA MET A 1 2.76 -27.43 10.32
C MET A 1 2.70 -26.21 9.43
N GLU A 2 1.55 -25.91 8.86
CA GLU A 2 1.35 -24.69 8.08
C GLU A 2 1.26 -23.54 9.09
N THR A 3 2.35 -22.80 9.27
CA THR A 3 2.29 -21.52 9.98
C THR A 3 1.43 -20.60 9.14
N THR A 4 0.19 -20.37 9.57
CA THR A 4 -0.65 -19.29 9.03
C THR A 4 0.06 -17.98 9.36
N GLN A 5 0.98 -17.54 8.48
CA GLN A 5 1.63 -16.24 8.62
C GLN A 5 0.54 -15.18 8.45
N ILE A 6 0.34 -14.39 9.50
CA ILE A 6 -0.53 -13.22 9.45
C ILE A 6 0.24 -12.17 8.62
N PRO A 7 -0.34 -11.65 7.53
CA PRO A 7 0.33 -10.62 6.73
C PRO A 7 0.67 -9.37 7.56
N PRO A 8 1.80 -8.71 7.31
CA PRO A 8 2.13 -7.45 7.97
C PRO A 8 1.04 -6.40 7.73
N ALA A 9 0.56 -5.78 8.81
CA ALA A 9 -0.45 -4.74 8.73
C ALA A 9 0.12 -3.45 8.11
N LEU A 10 -0.66 -2.81 7.24
CA LEU A 10 -0.42 -1.45 6.79
C LEU A 10 -1.00 -0.49 7.84
N ILE A 11 -0.14 0.29 8.50
CA ILE A 11 -0.55 1.18 9.59
C ILE A 11 -0.22 2.64 9.25
N PRO A 12 -1.23 3.53 9.13
CA PRO A 12 -2.67 3.24 9.12
C PRO A 12 -3.12 2.57 7.80
N PRO A 13 -4.27 1.87 7.79
CA PRO A 13 -4.87 1.38 6.54
C PRO A 13 -5.23 2.55 5.62
N LEU A 14 -5.21 2.30 4.31
CA LEU A 14 -5.48 3.29 3.28
C LEU A 14 -6.72 2.94 2.48
N ARG A 15 -7.51 3.95 2.13
CA ARG A 15 -8.58 3.84 1.14
C ARG A 15 -8.13 4.53 -0.14
N LEU A 16 -8.09 3.78 -1.25
CA LEU A 16 -7.61 4.24 -2.54
C LEU A 16 -8.74 4.29 -3.57
N ARG A 17 -8.73 5.30 -4.44
CA ARG A 17 -9.63 5.41 -5.58
C ARG A 17 -8.96 4.89 -6.85
N VAL A 18 -9.62 3.95 -7.52
CA VAL A 18 -9.17 3.41 -8.82
C VAL A 18 -10.34 3.38 -9.78
N GLY A 19 -10.21 4.10 -10.90
CA GLY A 19 -11.32 4.30 -11.83
C GLY A 19 -12.53 4.90 -11.10
N ASN A 20 -13.65 4.17 -11.09
CA ASN A 20 -14.88 4.56 -10.40
C ASN A 20 -15.08 3.83 -9.05
N GLY A 21 -14.09 3.05 -8.60
CA GLY A 21 -14.17 2.24 -7.39
C GLY A 21 -13.31 2.77 -6.24
N LEU A 22 -13.63 2.31 -5.03
CA LEU A 22 -12.83 2.48 -3.82
C LEU A 22 -12.32 1.12 -3.36
N VAL A 23 -11.05 1.06 -2.95
CA VAL A 23 -10.39 -0.15 -2.44
C VAL A 23 -9.79 0.17 -1.09
N ASP A 24 -10.06 -0.67 -0.10
CA ASP A 24 -9.43 -0.60 1.22
C ASP A 24 -8.20 -1.51 1.26
N ILE A 25 -7.07 -0.96 1.69
CA ILE A 25 -5.78 -1.63 1.83
C ILE A 25 -5.40 -1.64 3.30
N ALA A 26 -5.35 -2.83 3.91
CA ALA A 26 -5.08 -3.03 5.33
C ALA A 26 -3.75 -3.76 5.61
N THR A 27 -3.15 -4.39 4.61
CA THR A 27 -1.90 -5.15 4.73
C THR A 27 -0.86 -4.76 3.68
N LEU A 28 0.41 -5.08 3.92
CA LEU A 28 1.48 -4.84 2.94
C LEU A 28 1.34 -5.73 1.69
N ASP A 29 0.80 -6.94 1.84
CA ASP A 29 0.56 -7.84 0.72
C ASP A 29 -0.53 -7.27 -0.22
N GLU A 30 -1.62 -6.74 0.36
CA GLU A 30 -2.64 -6.02 -0.40
C GLU A 30 -2.08 -4.77 -1.09
N ALA A 31 -1.19 -4.04 -0.41
CA ALA A 31 -0.52 -2.87 -0.98
C ALA A 31 0.35 -3.24 -2.19
N LEU A 32 1.12 -4.35 -2.09
CA LEU A 32 1.95 -4.87 -3.17
C LEU A 32 1.10 -5.30 -4.35
N LEU A 33 0.10 -6.14 -4.12
CA LEU A 33 -0.81 -6.61 -5.17
C LEU A 33 -1.48 -5.43 -5.87
N PHE A 34 -1.99 -4.47 -5.10
CA PHE A 34 -2.62 -3.27 -5.65
C PHE A 34 -1.67 -2.48 -6.55
N ALA A 35 -0.44 -2.24 -6.09
CA ALA A 35 0.55 -1.46 -6.84
C ALA A 35 0.96 -2.17 -8.15
N GLU A 36 1.11 -3.50 -8.12
CA GLU A 36 1.45 -4.30 -9.30
C GLU A 36 0.31 -4.32 -10.35
N GLU A 37 -0.94 -4.38 -9.89
CA GLU A 37 -2.12 -4.33 -10.78
C GLU A 37 -2.43 -2.91 -11.30
N ASN A 38 -1.98 -1.88 -10.59
CA ASN A 38 -2.27 -0.47 -10.88
C ASN A 38 -0.98 0.37 -10.97
N PRO A 39 -0.11 0.15 -11.97
CA PRO A 39 1.12 0.90 -12.09
C PRO A 39 0.84 2.37 -12.44
N HIS A 40 1.39 3.29 -11.64
CA HIS A 40 1.24 4.73 -11.83
C HIS A 40 2.59 5.46 -11.92
N PRO A 41 2.68 6.54 -12.72
CA PRO A 41 3.97 7.10 -13.14
C PRO A 41 4.64 8.05 -12.13
N LYS A 42 3.96 8.51 -11.07
CA LYS A 42 4.54 9.46 -10.11
C LYS A 42 5.12 8.75 -8.89
N GLY A 43 6.10 9.39 -8.26
CA GLY A 43 6.82 8.85 -7.11
C GLY A 43 7.86 7.80 -7.49
N ASP A 44 8.46 7.18 -6.47
CA ASP A 44 9.45 6.10 -6.63
C ASP A 44 8.75 4.73 -6.64
N TYR A 45 8.10 4.39 -7.76
CA TYR A 45 7.37 3.12 -7.90
C TYR A 45 8.29 1.91 -7.69
N GLU A 46 9.45 1.87 -8.33
CA GLU A 46 10.37 0.74 -8.21
C GLU A 46 10.93 0.59 -6.79
N GLY A 47 11.32 1.69 -6.15
CA GLY A 47 11.81 1.65 -4.77
C GLY A 47 10.72 1.33 -3.76
N MET A 48 9.46 1.67 -4.05
CA MET A 48 8.29 1.28 -3.26
C MET A 48 8.02 -0.22 -3.37
N ILE A 49 7.98 -0.78 -4.59
CA ILE A 49 7.79 -2.23 -4.81
C ILE A 49 8.89 -3.05 -4.11
N ARG A 50 10.16 -2.65 -4.23
CA ARG A 50 11.28 -3.34 -3.57
C ARG A 50 11.14 -3.37 -2.04
N ARG A 51 10.65 -2.28 -1.44
CA ARG A 51 10.40 -2.21 0.01
C ARG A 51 9.25 -3.10 0.43
N LEU A 52 8.14 -3.10 -0.33
CA LEU A 52 7.00 -3.97 -0.05
C LEU A 52 7.38 -5.46 -0.14
N GLN A 53 8.15 -5.86 -1.14
CA GLN A 53 8.61 -7.24 -1.30
C GLN A 53 9.63 -7.68 -0.25
N GLY A 54 10.42 -6.76 0.30
CA GLY A 54 11.52 -7.04 1.23
C GLY A 54 11.21 -6.80 2.71
N ALA A 55 10.00 -6.36 3.06
CA ALA A 55 9.65 -6.00 4.42
C ALA A 55 9.51 -7.23 5.33
N HIS A 56 10.48 -7.43 6.21
CA HIS A 56 10.49 -8.57 7.14
C HIS A 56 10.69 -8.14 8.61
N GLU A 57 11.48 -7.09 8.85
CA GLU A 57 11.64 -6.52 10.18
C GLU A 57 10.58 -5.44 10.45
N THR A 58 10.34 -5.13 11.73
CA THR A 58 9.33 -4.14 12.13
C THR A 58 9.60 -2.76 11.53
N GLU A 59 10.87 -2.36 11.42
CA GLU A 59 11.25 -1.09 10.81
C GLU A 59 10.97 -1.07 9.31
N ASP A 60 11.33 -2.14 8.59
CA ASP A 60 11.06 -2.29 7.16
C ASP A 60 9.56 -2.26 6.85
N ILE A 61 8.73 -2.88 7.70
CA ILE A 61 7.27 -2.90 7.55
C ILE A 61 6.71 -1.48 7.59
N ILE A 62 7.20 -0.65 8.52
CA ILE A 62 6.79 0.75 8.65
C ILE A 62 7.27 1.55 7.43
N GLU A 63 8.53 1.38 7.02
CA GLU A 63 9.08 2.07 5.85
C GLU A 63 8.35 1.70 4.56
N ALA A 64 8.06 0.41 4.34
CA ALA A 64 7.32 -0.07 3.19
C ALA A 64 5.90 0.49 3.15
N GLY A 65 5.22 0.53 4.29
CA GLY A 65 3.89 1.15 4.40
C GLY A 65 3.91 2.64 4.09
N ASN A 66 4.90 3.38 4.60
CA ASN A 66 5.08 4.80 4.28
C ASN A 66 5.42 5.03 2.80
N ALA A 67 6.28 4.20 2.21
CA ALA A 67 6.62 4.28 0.79
C ALA A 67 5.39 4.08 -0.10
N PHE A 68 4.55 3.10 0.22
CA PHE A 68 3.27 2.87 -0.48
C PHE A 68 2.33 4.07 -0.35
N ARG A 69 2.17 4.60 0.86
CA ARG A 69 1.37 5.80 1.11
C ARG A 69 1.82 6.99 0.27
N TRP A 70 3.11 7.33 0.29
CA TRP A 70 3.64 8.46 -0.46
C TRP A 70 3.49 8.29 -1.96
N TRP A 71 3.66 7.06 -2.47
CA TRP A 71 3.38 6.77 -3.87
C TRP A 71 1.90 6.98 -4.20
N ALA A 72 0.98 6.48 -3.38
CA ALA A 72 -0.46 6.65 -3.58
C ALA A 72 -0.88 8.13 -3.52
N GLU A 73 -0.34 8.89 -2.56
CA GLU A 73 -0.56 10.34 -2.43
C GLU A 73 -0.01 11.11 -3.64
N SER A 74 1.20 10.77 -4.09
CA SER A 74 1.82 11.37 -5.28
C SER A 74 0.98 11.18 -6.53
N ASN A 75 0.25 10.07 -6.61
CA ASN A 75 -0.65 9.74 -7.71
C ASN A 75 -2.11 10.17 -7.46
N ALA A 76 -2.39 10.90 -6.38
CA ALA A 76 -3.73 11.36 -6.00
C ALA A 76 -4.76 10.23 -5.88
N LEU A 77 -4.32 9.06 -5.41
CA LEU A 77 -5.16 7.88 -5.21
C LEU A 77 -5.82 7.86 -3.83
N VAL A 78 -5.17 8.42 -2.81
CA VAL A 78 -5.65 8.37 -1.43
C VAL A 78 -6.93 9.19 -1.28
N VAL A 79 -7.95 8.57 -0.69
CA VAL A 79 -9.18 9.22 -0.28
C VAL A 79 -9.13 9.48 1.22
N GLU A 80 -9.30 10.74 1.64
CA GLU A 80 -9.32 11.08 3.05
C GLU A 80 -10.52 10.40 3.75
N PRO A 81 -10.31 9.79 4.92
CA PRO A 81 -11.41 9.25 5.71
C PRO A 81 -12.32 10.40 6.18
N GLY A 82 -13.53 10.48 5.63
CA GLY A 82 -14.56 11.43 6.07
C GLY A 82 -15.18 12.31 5.00
N LEU A 83 -14.74 12.24 3.73
CA LEU A 83 -15.44 12.90 2.63
C LEU A 83 -16.52 11.97 2.05
N PRO A 84 -17.79 12.42 1.93
CA PRO A 84 -18.82 11.65 1.24
C PRO A 84 -18.44 11.48 -0.24
N GLU A 85 -18.92 10.38 -0.83
CA GLU A 85 -18.69 9.98 -2.22
C GLU A 85 -18.94 11.08 -3.26
#